data_AF-A0A8J2K2U3-F1
#
_entry.id   AF-A0A8J2K2U3-F1
#
_cell.length_a   1.000
_cell.length_b   1.000
_cell.length_c   1.000
_cell.angle_alpha   90.00
_cell.angle_beta   90.00
_cell.angle_gamma   90.00
#
_symmetry.space_group_name_H-M   'P 1'
#
loop_
_entity.id
_entity.type
_entity.pdbx_description
1 polymer ?
#
loop_
_entity_poly.entity_id
_entity_poly.type
_entity_poly.pdbx_seq_one_letter_code
_entity_poly.pdbx_strand_id
1 'polypeptide(L)'
;LHPHNWLLESFETPQASPSEQILMSNVRCTEWDSDITKCLAEMSEDIENSCQHDNVVGIRCYDTSWAGIRIAVSADRSVMKFAVVEKAGLLDPHTNEHKPAVQLDFSHHVLSNIRVSDNTDDGLGIIYSDLFFPDAVNTIEKSEFSRNLGNGVLLRQLGITMKDCLVEHNRGAGILHDPAIRRSHQREMTGWITVGKKDKIEYLPAQWKDLWLDENEFKYIITTTDTGIDETFQIIAKDHSMVIAMQLLNPLHNESTEEVIIYDRHDIHPATPIGPELDVWSLKRDQVTFPTVSSSYGITLWFRSGAKPRGNGILLVRAIRAPENRYSRSRVLEGPLPRLQIQDSKIRYNGRGIGAIHYNRYENEEGDLYLRKANESIEVLRCELSFNEGEAIHVYTPHREIYSSNISEITFMINSSMIYENSRVIVQYSKDLRSSNNLYHWVLRDNIIERNKEGGFQVSLPYVWQYNENHTHSIHFENITFRGNENFETLVSGHFSKVTVVLSSF
;
A
#
# COMPACT_ATOMS: atom_id res chain seq x y z
N LEU A 1 12.60 17.43 9.64
CA LEU A 1 13.77 16.69 9.10
C LEU A 1 13.25 15.57 8.22
N HIS A 2 13.92 15.25 7.11
CA HIS A 2 13.48 14.16 6.23
C HIS A 2 13.69 12.79 6.91
N PRO A 3 12.64 11.96 7.07
CA PRO A 3 12.69 10.75 7.92
C PRO A 3 13.65 9.67 7.41
N HIS A 4 13.96 9.65 6.11
CA HIS A 4 14.91 8.69 5.53
C HIS A 4 16.35 9.22 5.38
N ASN A 5 16.58 10.49 5.74
CA ASN A 5 17.85 11.16 5.47
C ASN A 5 18.17 12.23 6.53
N TRP A 6 17.72 12.01 7.76
CA TRP A 6 17.97 12.92 8.88
C TRP A 6 19.34 12.66 9.52
N LEU A 7 19.81 11.40 9.51
CA LEU A 7 21.10 11.04 10.07
C LEU A 7 22.20 11.58 9.16
N LEU A 8 23.07 12.39 9.75
CA LEU A 8 24.32 12.85 9.13
C LEU A 8 25.45 12.06 9.76
N GLU A 9 26.18 11.32 8.93
CA GLU A 9 27.39 10.65 9.39
C GLU A 9 28.55 11.66 9.50
N SER A 10 29.53 11.40 10.38
CA SER A 10 30.64 12.33 10.63
C SER A 10 31.50 12.63 9.40
N PHE A 11 31.43 11.80 8.36
CA PHE A 11 32.11 12.08 7.08
C PHE A 11 31.29 13.00 6.16
N GLU A 12 29.98 13.10 6.38
CA GLU A 12 29.05 13.95 5.62
C GLU A 12 28.97 15.36 6.19
N THR A 13 29.29 15.52 7.47
CA THR A 13 29.54 16.85 8.04
C THR A 13 30.79 17.43 7.35
N PRO A 14 30.69 18.61 6.72
CA PRO A 14 31.86 19.30 6.18
C PRO A 14 32.94 19.35 7.27
N GLN A 15 34.20 19.09 6.90
CA GLN A 15 35.30 19.27 7.85
C GLN A 15 35.39 20.75 8.19
N ALA A 16 34.70 21.13 9.26
CA ALA A 16 34.74 22.47 9.77
C ALA A 16 36.17 22.75 10.17
N SER A 17 36.79 23.76 9.55
CA SER A 17 38.06 24.27 10.05
C SER A 17 37.87 24.65 11.52
N PRO A 18 38.87 24.49 12.41
CA PRO A 18 38.79 24.99 13.78
C PRO A 18 38.46 26.50 13.87
N SER A 19 38.61 27.22 12.75
CA SER A 19 38.26 28.63 12.59
C SER A 19 36.80 28.90 12.18
N GLU A 20 36.00 27.88 11.86
CA GLU A 20 34.60 28.07 11.50
C GLU A 20 33.76 28.38 12.73
N GLN A 21 32.92 29.40 12.61
CA GLN A 21 32.12 29.90 13.71
C GLN A 21 30.92 28.99 13.98
N ILE A 22 30.74 28.60 15.23
CA ILE A 22 29.52 27.94 15.70
C ILE A 22 28.41 28.98 15.74
N LEU A 23 27.34 28.75 14.97
CA LEU A 23 26.22 29.71 14.83
C LEU A 23 25.29 29.70 16.04
N MET A 24 25.06 28.52 16.63
CA MET A 24 24.16 28.31 17.77
C MET A 24 24.72 27.21 18.69
N SER A 25 24.60 27.40 20.01
CA SER A 25 24.95 26.41 21.05
C SER A 25 23.76 26.17 21.98
N ASN A 26 23.72 25.03 22.67
CA ASN A 26 22.69 24.69 23.67
C ASN A 26 21.25 24.89 23.15
N VAL A 27 21.00 24.51 21.89
CA VAL A 27 19.70 24.68 21.22
C VAL A 27 18.64 23.80 21.87
N ARG A 28 17.54 24.42 22.31
CA ARG A 28 16.39 23.79 22.95
C ARG A 28 15.13 24.10 22.17
N CYS A 29 14.74 23.15 21.32
CA CYS A 29 13.46 23.15 20.63
C CYS A 29 12.47 22.22 21.32
N THR A 30 11.20 22.58 21.24
CA THR A 30 10.04 21.73 21.53
C THR A 30 9.56 21.05 20.25
N GLU A 31 8.68 20.06 20.40
CA GLU A 31 8.03 19.37 19.28
C GLU A 31 7.15 20.30 18.40
N TRP A 32 6.81 21.48 18.90
CA TRP A 32 5.98 22.47 18.21
C TRP A 32 6.80 23.53 17.48
N ASP A 33 8.12 23.57 17.68
CA ASP A 33 9.00 24.54 17.05
C ASP A 33 9.31 24.13 15.61
N SER A 34 8.79 24.91 14.65
CA SER A 34 9.01 24.70 13.22
C SER A 34 10.22 25.48 12.67
N ASP A 35 10.82 26.35 13.48
CA ASP A 35 11.90 27.24 13.09
C ASP A 35 13.02 27.18 14.13
N ILE A 36 14.10 26.47 13.80
CA ILE A 36 15.22 26.27 14.71
C ILE A 36 15.91 27.59 15.10
N THR A 37 15.81 28.62 14.25
CA THR A 37 16.40 29.93 14.53
C THR A 37 15.66 30.70 15.63
N LYS A 38 14.46 30.25 15.99
CA LYS A 38 13.63 30.82 17.06
C LYS A 38 13.63 29.98 18.34
N CYS A 39 14.25 28.81 18.32
CA CYS A 39 14.39 27.99 19.51
C CYS A 39 15.29 28.70 20.54
N LEU A 40 15.11 28.38 21.82
CA LEU A 40 15.99 28.90 22.86
C LEU A 40 17.41 28.37 22.63
N ALA A 41 18.36 29.24 22.34
CA ALA A 41 19.73 28.89 22.03
C ALA A 41 20.69 30.02 22.45
N GLU A 42 21.95 29.67 22.66
CA GLU A 42 23.05 30.63 22.75
C GLU A 42 23.49 30.97 21.33
N MET A 43 23.27 32.22 20.91
CA MET A 43 23.64 32.69 19.57
C MET A 43 25.12 33.00 19.53
N SER A 44 25.73 33.00 18.34
CA SER A 44 27.17 33.16 18.12
C SER A 44 27.84 34.36 18.82
N GLU A 45 27.08 35.38 19.21
CA GLU A 45 27.56 36.58 19.94
C GLU A 45 27.72 36.33 21.44
N ASP A 46 26.98 35.37 22.01
CA ASP A 46 26.87 35.08 23.45
C ASP A 46 27.56 33.75 23.85
N ILE A 47 28.24 33.08 22.92
CA ILE A 47 28.89 31.79 23.19
C ILE A 47 30.22 32.01 23.94
N GLU A 48 30.19 31.87 25.26
CA GLU A 48 31.40 31.92 26.10
C GLU A 48 32.17 30.59 26.13
N ASN A 49 31.45 29.45 26.09
CA ASN A 49 32.02 28.10 26.10
C ASN A 49 31.31 27.24 25.05
N SER A 50 31.96 27.00 23.91
CA SER A 50 31.43 26.13 22.86
C SER A 50 31.98 24.70 22.94
N CYS A 51 31.26 23.75 22.37
CA CYS A 51 31.78 22.41 22.13
C CYS A 51 32.90 22.45 21.08
N GLN A 52 33.82 21.49 21.14
CA GLN A 52 34.82 21.30 20.09
C GLN A 52 34.14 20.86 18.78
N HIS A 53 34.73 21.17 17.62
CA HIS A 53 34.13 20.86 16.31
C HIS A 53 33.88 19.37 16.04
N ASP A 54 34.49 18.49 16.83
CA ASP A 54 34.25 17.04 16.85
C ASP A 54 32.91 16.64 17.49
N ASN A 55 32.26 17.57 18.21
CA ASN A 55 30.99 17.38 18.90
C ASN A 55 29.84 18.20 18.26
N VAL A 56 30.03 18.68 17.03
CA VAL A 56 29.02 19.47 16.31
C VAL A 56 27.93 18.58 15.75
N VAL A 57 26.68 19.01 15.93
CA VAL A 57 25.51 18.39 15.30
C VAL A 57 25.24 19.11 13.98
N GLY A 58 25.40 18.40 12.87
CA GLY A 58 24.98 18.90 11.57
C GLY A 58 23.47 18.79 11.38
N ILE A 59 22.88 19.72 10.64
CA ILE A 59 21.49 19.64 10.18
C ILE A 59 21.51 19.63 8.66
N ARG A 60 20.84 18.63 8.06
CA ARG A 60 20.71 18.53 6.62
C ARG A 60 19.55 19.42 6.16
N CYS A 61 19.90 20.51 5.47
CA CYS A 61 18.95 21.39 4.82
C CYS A 61 18.57 20.85 3.42
N TYR A 62 17.32 21.07 3.02
CA TYR A 62 16.82 20.71 1.71
C TYR A 62 16.37 21.97 0.98
N ASP A 63 16.43 21.95 -0.35
CA ASP A 63 15.89 23.03 -1.17
C ASP A 63 14.39 23.21 -0.92
N THR A 64 13.93 24.45 -1.07
CA THR A 64 12.50 24.74 -1.02
C THR A 64 11.79 24.02 -2.17
N SER A 65 10.80 23.22 -1.82
CA SER A 65 9.92 22.51 -2.75
C SER A 65 8.48 22.96 -2.51
N TRP A 66 7.57 22.65 -3.42
CA TRP A 66 6.14 22.82 -3.20
C TRP A 66 5.52 21.48 -2.78
N ALA A 67 4.27 21.48 -2.30
CA ALA A 67 3.64 20.28 -1.74
C ALA A 67 3.42 19.16 -2.78
N GLY A 68 3.25 19.49 -4.05
CA GLY A 68 2.89 18.55 -5.11
C GLY A 68 1.41 18.58 -5.48
N ILE A 69 0.98 17.60 -6.27
CA ILE A 69 -0.40 17.45 -6.74
C ILE A 69 -1.07 16.33 -5.96
N ARG A 70 -2.21 16.62 -5.33
CA ARG A 70 -3.05 15.61 -4.70
C ARG A 70 -4.40 15.51 -5.39
N ILE A 71 -4.77 14.30 -5.78
CA ILE A 71 -6.11 13.97 -6.24
C ILE A 71 -6.83 13.25 -5.09
N ALA A 72 -7.75 13.99 -4.45
CA ALA A 72 -8.46 13.53 -3.26
C ALA A 72 -9.43 12.40 -3.58
N VAL A 73 -9.81 11.63 -2.55
CA VAL A 73 -10.74 10.49 -2.63
C VAL A 73 -12.11 10.81 -3.24
N SER A 74 -12.58 12.05 -3.11
CA SER A 74 -13.86 12.51 -3.67
C SER A 74 -13.76 12.99 -5.13
N ALA A 75 -12.57 13.00 -5.72
CA ALA A 75 -12.36 13.47 -7.08
C ALA A 75 -12.99 12.54 -8.11
N ASP A 76 -13.61 13.12 -9.13
CA ASP A 76 -14.06 12.36 -10.30
C ASP A 76 -12.88 11.86 -11.12
N ARG A 77 -13.15 10.84 -11.95
CA ARG A 77 -12.18 10.33 -12.91
C ARG A 77 -11.54 11.48 -13.70
N SER A 78 -10.22 11.44 -13.71
CA SER A 78 -9.36 12.47 -14.27
C SER A 78 -8.26 11.79 -15.09
N VAL A 79 -7.78 12.51 -16.09
CA VAL A 79 -6.72 12.04 -17.00
C VAL A 79 -5.60 13.07 -16.98
N MET A 80 -4.42 12.67 -16.53
CA MET A 80 -3.23 13.50 -16.56
C MET A 80 -2.33 13.05 -17.70
N LYS A 81 -2.03 13.95 -18.64
CA LYS A 81 -1.21 13.67 -19.81
C LYS A 81 -0.15 14.73 -20.06
N PHE A 82 1.04 14.31 -20.48
CA PHE A 82 2.13 15.20 -20.89
C PHE A 82 2.52 16.22 -19.80
N ALA A 83 2.41 15.83 -18.53
CA ALA A 83 2.71 16.66 -17.39
C ALA A 83 4.14 16.40 -16.89
N VAL A 84 4.80 17.46 -16.42
CA VAL A 84 6.11 17.39 -15.76
C VAL A 84 5.93 17.91 -14.33
N VAL A 85 6.29 17.09 -13.35
CA VAL A 85 6.21 17.41 -11.92
C VAL A 85 7.60 17.29 -11.33
N GLU A 86 8.15 18.41 -10.89
CA GLU A 86 9.51 18.49 -10.36
C GLU A 86 9.56 19.35 -9.10
N LYS A 87 10.57 19.09 -8.26
CA LYS A 87 10.85 19.84 -7.02
C LYS A 87 9.62 19.95 -6.11
N ALA A 88 8.84 18.88 -6.03
CA ALA A 88 7.68 18.75 -5.15
C ALA A 88 7.98 17.80 -3.96
N GLY A 89 7.00 17.64 -3.07
CA GLY A 89 7.07 16.74 -1.90
C GLY A 89 7.40 17.42 -0.57
N LEU A 90 7.19 18.75 -0.47
CA LEU A 90 7.41 19.49 0.76
C LEU A 90 6.45 19.04 1.88
N LEU A 91 6.92 19.19 3.12
CA LEU A 91 6.20 19.04 4.38
C LEU A 91 4.73 19.53 4.33
N ASP A 92 3.80 18.62 4.59
CA ASP A 92 2.42 18.98 4.92
C ASP A 92 2.37 19.55 6.34
N PRO A 93 2.00 20.83 6.53
CA PRO A 93 1.98 21.46 7.84
C PRO A 93 0.92 20.87 8.79
N HIS A 94 -0.06 20.11 8.30
CA HIS A 94 -1.05 19.45 9.15
C HIS A 94 -0.53 18.13 9.75
N THR A 95 0.28 17.39 9.01
CA THR A 95 0.81 16.09 9.45
C THR A 95 2.28 16.14 9.83
N ASN A 96 2.99 17.24 9.54
CA ASN A 96 4.45 17.36 9.66
C ASN A 96 5.20 16.22 8.94
N GLU A 97 4.66 15.78 7.80
CA GLU A 97 5.23 14.70 7.00
C GLU A 97 5.50 15.17 5.57
N HIS A 98 6.56 14.65 4.97
CA HIS A 98 6.74 14.74 3.54
C HIS A 98 5.67 13.90 2.83
N LYS A 99 5.27 14.34 1.64
CA LYS A 99 4.23 13.72 0.84
C LYS A 99 4.77 13.43 -0.57
N PRO A 100 4.21 12.44 -1.27
CA PRO A 100 4.54 12.18 -2.66
C PRO A 100 4.29 13.40 -3.56
N ALA A 101 5.13 13.60 -4.57
CA ALA A 101 4.99 14.70 -5.53
C ALA A 101 3.66 14.66 -6.29
N VAL A 102 3.17 13.47 -6.59
CA VAL A 102 1.81 13.22 -7.07
C VAL A 102 1.17 12.18 -6.14
N GLN A 103 0.09 12.53 -5.44
CA GLN A 103 -0.65 11.64 -4.56
C GLN A 103 -2.06 11.37 -5.10
N LEU A 104 -2.43 10.09 -5.23
CA LEU A 104 -3.79 9.63 -5.53
C LEU A 104 -4.36 8.95 -4.29
N ASP A 105 -5.34 9.58 -3.64
CA ASP A 105 -5.96 9.00 -2.45
C ASP A 105 -6.84 7.79 -2.81
N PHE A 106 -7.57 7.89 -3.92
CA PHE A 106 -8.39 6.81 -4.47
C PHE A 106 -8.24 6.79 -5.98
N SER A 107 -7.50 5.80 -6.48
CA SER A 107 -7.15 5.72 -7.89
C SER A 107 -8.29 5.14 -8.71
N HIS A 108 -8.82 5.98 -9.59
CA HIS A 108 -9.57 5.63 -10.80
C HIS A 108 -9.16 6.60 -11.94
N HIS A 109 -7.90 6.99 -11.95
CA HIS A 109 -7.32 8.02 -12.82
C HIS A 109 -6.33 7.41 -13.79
N VAL A 110 -6.24 8.01 -14.98
CA VAL A 110 -5.29 7.59 -16.02
C VAL A 110 -4.12 8.56 -16.05
N LEU A 111 -2.91 8.04 -15.88
CA LEU A 111 -1.66 8.79 -16.03
C LEU A 111 -0.96 8.33 -17.30
N SER A 112 -0.63 9.24 -18.21
CA SER A 112 0.03 8.88 -19.47
C SER A 112 1.04 9.93 -19.89
N ASN A 113 2.24 9.51 -20.29
CA ASN A 113 3.28 10.42 -20.74
C ASN A 113 3.63 11.50 -19.71
N ILE A 114 3.64 11.15 -18.42
CA ILE A 114 4.05 12.08 -17.36
C ILE A 114 5.50 11.85 -16.96
N ARG A 115 6.17 12.90 -16.49
CA ARG A 115 7.51 12.86 -15.92
C ARG A 115 7.45 13.40 -14.49
N VAL A 116 7.81 12.58 -13.51
CA VAL A 116 7.85 12.95 -12.10
C VAL A 116 9.27 12.76 -11.60
N SER A 117 10.01 13.87 -11.46
CA SER A 117 11.44 13.80 -11.18
C SER A 117 11.97 14.85 -10.21
N ASP A 118 13.11 14.56 -9.58
CA ASP A 118 13.83 15.51 -8.72
C ASP A 118 12.96 16.04 -7.55
N ASN A 119 12.19 15.14 -6.93
CA ASN A 119 11.30 15.46 -5.82
C ASN A 119 11.93 15.13 -4.46
N THR A 120 11.48 15.84 -3.41
CA THR A 120 12.05 15.76 -2.06
C THR A 120 11.61 14.54 -1.27
N ASP A 121 10.62 13.79 -1.77
CA ASP A 121 10.13 12.51 -1.23
C ASP A 121 9.83 11.55 -2.39
N ASP A 122 8.82 10.67 -2.26
CA ASP A 122 8.33 9.77 -3.30
C ASP A 122 7.83 10.53 -4.55
N GLY A 123 8.01 9.93 -5.73
CA GLY A 123 7.47 10.47 -6.98
C GLY A 123 5.94 10.39 -7.04
N LEU A 124 5.41 9.17 -7.12
CA LEU A 124 3.96 8.90 -7.16
C LEU A 124 3.54 8.08 -5.94
N GLY A 125 2.55 8.53 -5.19
CA GLY A 125 1.96 7.77 -4.08
C GLY A 125 0.50 7.45 -4.33
N ILE A 126 0.11 6.20 -4.11
CA ILE A 126 -1.28 5.75 -4.28
C ILE A 126 -1.74 5.04 -3.02
N ILE A 127 -2.84 5.53 -2.43
CA ILE A 127 -3.34 5.02 -1.16
C ILE A 127 -4.32 3.86 -1.41
N TYR A 128 -5.48 4.14 -2.01
CA TYR A 128 -6.45 3.12 -2.39
C TYR A 128 -6.57 3.03 -3.92
N SER A 129 -6.93 1.85 -4.43
CA SER A 129 -7.24 1.64 -5.85
C SER A 129 -8.71 1.24 -5.99
N ASP A 130 -9.48 1.96 -6.82
CA ASP A 130 -10.86 1.58 -7.16
C ASP A 130 -10.80 0.39 -8.14
N LEU A 131 -10.92 -0.82 -7.60
CA LEU A 131 -10.87 -2.04 -8.39
C LEU A 131 -12.16 -2.31 -9.17
N PHE A 132 -13.22 -1.57 -8.85
CA PHE A 132 -14.56 -1.75 -9.38
C PHE A 132 -15.00 -0.60 -10.28
N PHE A 133 -14.11 0.34 -10.55
CA PHE A 133 -14.40 1.42 -11.48
C PHE A 133 -14.64 0.85 -12.89
N PRO A 134 -15.66 1.31 -13.62
CA PRO A 134 -15.92 0.87 -14.99
C PRO A 134 -14.71 1.07 -15.92
N ASP A 135 -14.53 0.23 -16.93
CA ASP A 135 -13.52 0.41 -17.99
C ASP A 135 -12.04 0.35 -17.57
N ALA A 136 -11.70 -0.30 -16.45
CA ALA A 136 -10.31 -0.63 -16.03
C ALA A 136 -9.33 0.58 -16.08
N VAL A 137 -9.66 1.64 -15.36
CA VAL A 137 -9.04 2.98 -15.51
C VAL A 137 -7.79 3.24 -14.65
N ASN A 138 -7.23 2.22 -13.99
CA ASN A 138 -6.02 2.35 -13.16
C ASN A 138 -4.76 2.02 -13.94
N THR A 139 -4.46 2.86 -14.93
CA THR A 139 -3.31 2.66 -15.82
C THR A 139 -2.34 3.83 -15.78
N ILE A 140 -1.06 3.48 -15.76
CA ILE A 140 0.08 4.39 -15.86
C ILE A 140 0.87 3.97 -17.09
N GLU A 141 0.90 4.82 -18.11
CA GLU A 141 1.51 4.47 -19.40
C GLU A 141 2.61 5.45 -19.79
N LYS A 142 3.71 4.95 -20.35
CA LYS A 142 4.75 5.77 -21.01
C LYS A 142 5.30 6.89 -20.11
N SER A 143 5.40 6.61 -18.82
CA SER A 143 5.71 7.62 -17.79
C SER A 143 7.07 7.38 -17.15
N GLU A 144 7.71 8.45 -16.71
CA GLU A 144 9.06 8.46 -16.12
C GLU A 144 8.99 8.89 -14.64
N PHE A 145 9.57 8.07 -13.76
CA PHE A 145 9.72 8.35 -12.33
C PHE A 145 11.19 8.29 -11.96
N SER A 146 11.86 9.45 -11.86
CA SER A 146 13.32 9.47 -11.77
C SER A 146 13.91 10.46 -10.77
N ARG A 147 15.03 10.12 -10.14
CA ARG A 147 15.78 11.04 -9.24
C ARG A 147 14.97 11.58 -8.06
N ASN A 148 13.99 10.82 -7.59
CA ASN A 148 13.25 11.17 -6.37
C ASN A 148 14.10 10.78 -5.14
N LEU A 149 14.07 11.61 -4.09
CA LEU A 149 14.79 11.33 -2.84
C LEU A 149 14.15 10.17 -2.06
N GLY A 150 12.86 9.92 -2.27
CA GLY A 150 12.16 8.72 -1.84
C GLY A 150 12.18 7.63 -2.90
N ASN A 151 11.05 6.96 -3.05
CA ASN A 151 10.79 5.93 -4.05
C ASN A 151 10.30 6.54 -5.36
N GLY A 152 10.39 5.79 -6.47
CA GLY A 152 9.75 6.21 -7.72
C GLY A 152 8.23 6.18 -7.63
N VAL A 153 7.68 5.04 -7.20
CA VAL A 153 6.25 4.82 -6.99
C VAL A 153 6.01 4.11 -5.65
N LEU A 154 5.14 4.66 -4.81
CA LEU A 154 4.67 4.10 -3.54
C LEU A 154 3.20 3.65 -3.68
N LEU A 155 2.91 2.42 -3.29
CA LEU A 155 1.57 1.83 -3.31
C LEU A 155 1.19 1.33 -1.91
N ARG A 156 0.14 1.90 -1.30
CA ARG A 156 -0.47 1.35 -0.08
C ARG A 156 -1.41 0.20 -0.41
N GLN A 157 -2.23 0.33 -1.46
CA GLN A 157 -3.06 -0.75 -2.00
C GLN A 157 -2.68 -1.02 -3.46
N LEU A 158 -2.51 -2.30 -3.81
CA LEU A 158 -2.33 -2.72 -5.20
C LEU A 158 -3.64 -2.58 -6.01
N GLY A 159 -3.53 -2.42 -7.33
CA GLY A 159 -4.68 -2.30 -8.21
C GLY A 159 -4.44 -1.52 -9.50
N ILE A 160 -3.20 -1.50 -9.98
CA ILE A 160 -2.73 -0.63 -11.06
C ILE A 160 -1.93 -1.41 -12.09
N THR A 161 -2.04 -1.00 -13.34
CA THR A 161 -1.20 -1.47 -14.44
C THR A 161 -0.24 -0.38 -14.88
N MET A 162 1.06 -0.66 -14.79
CA MET A 162 2.14 0.18 -15.32
C MET A 162 2.64 -0.42 -16.63
N LYS A 163 2.69 0.39 -17.69
CA LYS A 163 3.12 -0.06 -19.01
C LYS A 163 4.07 0.92 -19.68
N ASP A 164 5.13 0.40 -20.30
CA ASP A 164 6.12 1.20 -21.02
C ASP A 164 6.74 2.31 -20.14
N CYS A 165 6.91 2.05 -18.84
CA CYS A 165 7.41 3.02 -17.86
C CYS A 165 8.94 2.95 -17.69
N LEU A 166 9.54 4.08 -17.31
CA LEU A 166 10.93 4.20 -16.90
C LEU A 166 11.01 4.63 -15.44
N VAL A 167 11.61 3.81 -14.59
CA VAL A 167 11.78 4.09 -13.16
C VAL A 167 13.25 4.00 -12.81
N GLU A 168 13.92 5.14 -12.62
CA GLU A 168 15.37 5.14 -12.48
C GLU A 168 15.96 6.19 -11.55
N HIS A 169 17.11 5.90 -10.96
CA HIS A 169 17.86 6.84 -10.13
C HIS A 169 17.09 7.34 -8.89
N ASN A 170 16.09 6.60 -8.42
CA ASN A 170 15.42 6.92 -7.15
C ASN A 170 16.25 6.38 -5.98
N ARG A 171 16.40 7.18 -4.92
CA ARG A 171 17.24 6.79 -3.78
C ARG A 171 16.63 5.62 -2.98
N GLY A 172 15.31 5.55 -2.90
CA GLY A 172 14.57 4.43 -2.35
C GLY A 172 14.43 3.26 -3.33
N ALA A 173 13.31 2.57 -3.28
CA ALA A 173 12.96 1.61 -4.30
C ALA A 173 12.47 2.31 -5.57
N GLY A 174 12.63 1.66 -6.73
CA GLY A 174 11.92 2.09 -7.93
C GLY A 174 10.41 2.04 -7.70
N ILE A 175 9.91 0.89 -7.26
CA ILE A 175 8.50 0.70 -6.87
C ILE A 175 8.46 0.08 -5.47
N LEU A 176 7.70 0.67 -4.55
CA LEU A 176 7.50 0.17 -3.19
C LEU A 176 6.03 -0.09 -2.94
N HIS A 177 5.69 -1.32 -2.55
CA HIS A 177 4.43 -1.62 -1.88
C HIS A 177 4.64 -1.62 -0.37
N ASP A 178 4.00 -0.68 0.32
CA ASP A 178 3.98 -0.62 1.78
C ASP A 178 2.56 -0.30 2.23
N PRO A 179 1.76 -1.27 2.69
CA PRO A 179 0.34 -1.05 3.00
C PRO A 179 0.08 -0.27 4.29
N ALA A 180 1.13 0.21 5.00
CA ALA A 180 0.96 0.98 6.22
C ALA A 180 0.36 2.38 5.96
N ILE A 181 -0.66 2.75 6.70
CA ILE A 181 -1.26 4.09 6.73
C ILE A 181 -1.33 4.55 8.17
N ARG A 182 -0.68 5.68 8.44
CA ARG A 182 -0.75 6.31 9.77
C ARG A 182 -2.15 6.79 10.08
N ARG A 183 -2.54 6.72 11.35
CA ARG A 183 -3.84 7.20 11.81
C ARG A 183 -4.13 8.66 11.42
N SER A 184 -3.12 9.53 11.50
CA SER A 184 -3.21 10.94 11.09
C SER A 184 -3.59 11.07 9.61
N HIS A 185 -2.89 10.34 8.74
CA HIS A 185 -3.13 10.32 7.30
C HIS A 185 -4.50 9.71 6.96
N GLN A 186 -4.89 8.63 7.63
CA GLN A 186 -6.21 8.04 7.46
C GLN A 186 -7.34 9.01 7.83
N ARG A 187 -7.20 9.73 8.95
CA ARG A 187 -8.16 10.75 9.38
C ARG A 187 -8.25 11.92 8.39
N GLU A 188 -7.11 12.35 7.86
CA GLU A 188 -7.03 13.41 6.88
C GLU A 188 -7.76 13.01 5.58
N MET A 189 -7.45 11.83 5.03
CA MET A 189 -8.07 11.28 3.81
C MET A 189 -9.59 11.12 3.97
N THR A 190 -10.04 10.55 5.08
CA THR A 190 -11.48 10.36 5.34
C THR A 190 -12.24 11.68 5.51
N GLY A 191 -11.57 12.73 5.98
CA GLY A 191 -12.11 14.10 6.01
C GLY A 191 -12.49 14.63 4.62
N TRP A 192 -11.74 14.27 3.57
CA TRP A 192 -12.04 14.69 2.19
C TRP A 192 -13.28 14.02 1.60
N ILE A 193 -13.73 12.88 2.16
CA ILE A 193 -14.98 12.22 1.76
C ILE A 193 -16.17 13.05 2.22
N THR A 194 -16.19 13.47 3.48
CA THR A 194 -17.34 14.17 4.09
C THR A 194 -17.51 15.60 3.58
N VAL A 195 -16.42 16.21 3.09
CA VAL A 195 -16.44 17.54 2.42
C VAL A 195 -16.87 17.44 0.95
N GLY A 196 -16.78 16.25 0.34
CA GLY A 196 -17.05 16.04 -1.07
C GLY A 196 -18.54 16.00 -1.45
N LYS A 197 -18.88 15.09 -2.37
CA LYS A 197 -20.21 14.93 -2.95
C LYS A 197 -21.24 14.46 -1.91
N LYS A 198 -21.92 15.40 -1.25
CA LYS A 198 -22.93 15.11 -0.22
C LYS A 198 -24.07 14.22 -0.70
N ASP A 199 -24.41 14.27 -1.99
CA ASP A 199 -25.42 13.40 -2.62
C ASP A 199 -25.00 11.93 -2.70
N LYS A 200 -23.69 11.64 -2.54
CA LYS A 200 -23.14 10.28 -2.55
C LYS A 200 -22.91 9.71 -1.15
N ILE A 201 -23.31 10.42 -0.10
CA ILE A 201 -23.10 10.01 1.29
C ILE A 201 -24.43 9.58 1.91
N GLU A 202 -24.45 8.40 2.52
CA GLU A 202 -25.55 7.89 3.31
C GLU A 202 -25.03 7.61 4.73
N TYR A 203 -25.69 8.17 5.74
CA TYR A 203 -25.31 7.95 7.15
C TYR A 203 -26.10 6.79 7.75
N LEU A 204 -25.47 5.99 8.61
CA LEU A 204 -26.12 4.98 9.45
C LEU A 204 -26.30 5.54 10.87
N PRO A 205 -27.53 5.56 11.43
CA PRO A 205 -28.74 4.93 10.90
C PRO A 205 -29.32 5.72 9.72
N ALA A 206 -29.73 5.01 8.67
CA ALA A 206 -30.25 5.65 7.47
C ALA A 206 -31.74 5.99 7.60
N GLN A 207 -32.18 7.00 6.86
CA GLN A 207 -33.61 7.32 6.74
C GLN A 207 -34.37 6.31 5.88
N TRP A 208 -33.65 5.55 5.05
CA TRP A 208 -34.19 4.51 4.18
C TRP A 208 -34.04 3.13 4.82
N LYS A 209 -34.90 2.20 4.43
CA LYS A 209 -34.69 0.77 4.67
C LYS A 209 -34.08 0.08 3.46
N ASP A 210 -34.45 0.50 2.26
CA ASP A 210 -33.92 -0.04 1.01
C ASP A 210 -33.24 1.08 0.21
N LEU A 211 -31.95 0.92 -0.07
CA LEU A 211 -31.17 1.78 -0.95
C LEU A 211 -31.05 1.14 -2.32
N TRP A 212 -31.63 1.79 -3.32
CA TRP A 212 -31.59 1.33 -4.71
C TRP A 212 -30.47 2.01 -5.47
N LEU A 213 -29.58 1.23 -6.09
CA LEU A 213 -28.46 1.71 -6.88
C LEU A 213 -28.69 1.45 -8.37
N ASP A 214 -28.43 2.47 -9.19
CA ASP A 214 -28.37 2.34 -10.66
C ASP A 214 -27.01 1.77 -11.13
N GLU A 215 -26.91 1.38 -12.40
CA GLU A 215 -25.66 0.88 -12.99
C GLU A 215 -24.49 1.86 -12.76
N ASN A 216 -23.40 1.36 -12.19
CA ASN A 216 -22.18 2.10 -11.85
C ASN A 216 -22.38 3.24 -10.83
N GLU A 217 -23.58 3.36 -10.24
CA GLU A 217 -23.80 4.26 -9.13
C GLU A 217 -23.08 3.75 -7.88
N PHE A 218 -22.43 4.67 -7.17
CA PHE A 218 -21.76 4.39 -5.92
C PHE A 218 -22.27 5.29 -4.80
N LYS A 219 -22.17 4.80 -3.56
CA LYS A 219 -22.49 5.52 -2.32
C LYS A 219 -21.45 5.21 -1.24
N TYR A 220 -21.15 6.21 -0.42
CA TYR A 220 -20.40 6.04 0.82
C TYR A 220 -21.38 5.85 1.96
N ILE A 221 -21.33 4.68 2.60
CA ILE A 221 -22.09 4.37 3.81
C ILE A 221 -21.21 4.72 5.02
N ILE A 222 -21.66 5.67 5.85
CA ILE A 222 -20.86 6.24 6.94
C ILE A 222 -21.56 6.06 8.29
N THR A 223 -20.89 5.52 9.30
CA THR A 223 -21.48 5.37 10.64
C THR A 223 -21.47 6.68 11.45
N THR A 224 -22.50 6.91 12.26
CA THR A 224 -22.59 8.07 13.17
C THR A 224 -22.23 7.71 14.62
N THR A 225 -22.19 8.72 15.49
CA THR A 225 -21.93 8.58 16.93
C THR A 225 -23.20 8.37 17.75
N ASP A 226 -24.33 8.06 17.12
CA ASP A 226 -25.62 7.91 17.80
C ASP A 226 -25.67 6.58 18.58
N THR A 227 -26.15 6.60 19.83
CA THR A 227 -26.14 5.43 20.72
C THR A 227 -27.43 4.62 20.66
N GLY A 228 -27.35 3.32 20.97
CA GLY A 228 -28.52 2.46 21.14
C GLY A 228 -29.25 2.10 19.84
N ILE A 229 -28.59 2.20 18.68
CA ILE A 229 -29.15 1.79 17.40
C ILE A 229 -28.97 0.30 17.22
N ASP A 230 -30.00 -0.36 16.73
CA ASP A 230 -30.00 -1.76 16.30
C ASP A 230 -30.98 -1.87 15.12
N GLU A 231 -30.46 -1.69 13.90
CA GLU A 231 -31.27 -1.60 12.70
C GLU A 231 -30.69 -2.38 11.53
N THR A 232 -31.59 -2.81 10.63
CA THR A 232 -31.25 -3.49 9.39
C THR A 232 -31.63 -2.63 8.19
N PHE A 233 -30.78 -2.66 7.18
CA PHE A 233 -30.86 -1.89 5.94
C PHE A 233 -30.53 -2.80 4.75
N GLN A 234 -31.15 -2.57 3.60
CA GLN A 234 -30.91 -3.32 2.37
C GLN A 234 -30.29 -2.40 1.33
N ILE A 235 -29.31 -2.91 0.58
CA ILE A 235 -28.72 -2.24 -0.57
C ILE A 235 -28.95 -3.13 -1.78
N ILE A 236 -29.62 -2.60 -2.79
CA ILE A 236 -30.19 -3.37 -3.90
C ILE A 236 -29.85 -2.69 -5.22
N ALA A 237 -29.29 -3.42 -6.16
CA ALA A 237 -29.14 -2.97 -7.53
C ALA A 237 -30.50 -3.05 -8.23
N LYS A 238 -30.88 -2.01 -9.00
CA LYS A 238 -32.16 -1.99 -9.72
C LYS A 238 -32.26 -3.08 -10.79
N ASP A 239 -31.12 -3.48 -11.36
CA ASP A 239 -31.03 -4.59 -12.30
C ASP A 239 -30.56 -5.87 -11.58
N HIS A 240 -31.36 -6.94 -11.68
CA HIS A 240 -31.05 -8.23 -11.06
C HIS A 240 -29.84 -8.95 -11.69
N SER A 241 -29.34 -8.47 -12.83
CA SER A 241 -28.11 -8.98 -13.45
C SER A 241 -26.82 -8.44 -12.82
N MET A 242 -26.95 -7.45 -11.92
CA MET A 242 -25.83 -6.78 -11.27
C MET A 242 -25.49 -7.41 -9.91
N VAL A 243 -24.35 -6.99 -9.37
CA VAL A 243 -23.88 -7.31 -8.03
C VAL A 243 -23.42 -6.04 -7.32
N ILE A 244 -23.35 -6.08 -5.99
CA ILE A 244 -22.88 -4.98 -5.16
C ILE A 244 -21.39 -5.20 -4.86
N ALA A 245 -20.57 -4.33 -5.44
CA ALA A 245 -19.15 -4.22 -5.10
C ALA A 245 -18.97 -3.40 -3.82
N MET A 246 -18.05 -3.83 -2.97
CA MET A 246 -17.81 -3.26 -1.65
C MET A 246 -16.32 -3.02 -1.40
N GLN A 247 -15.99 -1.81 -0.94
CA GLN A 247 -14.64 -1.42 -0.52
C GLN A 247 -14.67 -0.72 0.84
N LEU A 248 -13.92 -1.26 1.80
CA LEU A 248 -13.76 -0.65 3.12
C LEU A 248 -12.65 0.41 3.05
N LEU A 249 -13.04 1.68 3.15
CA LEU A 249 -12.11 2.81 3.10
C LEU A 249 -11.71 3.30 4.49
N ASN A 250 -12.57 3.10 5.49
CA ASN A 250 -12.21 3.35 6.89
C ASN A 250 -12.86 2.29 7.80
N PRO A 251 -12.09 1.40 8.43
CA PRO A 251 -12.62 0.41 9.36
C PRO A 251 -13.15 1.05 10.64
N LEU A 252 -14.00 0.29 11.35
CA LEU A 252 -14.45 0.67 12.68
C LEU A 252 -13.30 0.54 13.67
N HIS A 253 -13.02 1.62 14.41
CA HIS A 253 -11.93 1.65 15.39
C HIS A 253 -12.11 0.55 16.46
N ASN A 254 -11.02 -0.09 16.89
CA ASN A 254 -11.07 -1.21 17.85
C ASN A 254 -11.80 -0.87 19.16
N GLU A 255 -11.55 0.31 19.73
CA GLU A 255 -12.23 0.84 20.92
C GLU A 255 -13.71 1.19 20.73
N SER A 256 -14.23 1.22 19.49
CA SER A 256 -15.65 1.51 19.23
C SER A 256 -16.53 0.30 19.58
N THR A 257 -17.72 0.57 20.11
CA THR A 257 -18.77 -0.45 20.31
C THR A 257 -19.62 -0.70 19.05
N GLU A 258 -19.33 0.01 17.96
CA GLU A 258 -20.03 -0.18 16.70
C GLU A 258 -19.76 -1.56 16.09
N GLU A 259 -20.78 -2.09 15.46
CA GLU A 259 -20.73 -3.31 14.67
C GLU A 259 -21.59 -3.13 13.43
N VAL A 260 -20.99 -3.41 12.28
CA VAL A 260 -21.70 -3.53 11.01
C VAL A 260 -21.43 -4.94 10.49
N ILE A 261 -22.49 -5.68 10.26
CA ILE A 261 -22.45 -7.01 9.65
C ILE A 261 -23.15 -6.93 8.30
N ILE A 262 -22.47 -7.42 7.27
CA ILE A 262 -23.00 -7.57 5.93
C ILE A 262 -23.39 -9.03 5.74
N TYR A 263 -24.64 -9.27 5.37
CA TYR A 263 -25.10 -10.55 4.86
C TYR A 263 -25.11 -10.50 3.35
N ASP A 264 -24.54 -11.51 2.69
CA ASP A 264 -24.48 -11.62 1.24
C ASP A 264 -25.82 -12.04 0.61
N ARG A 265 -26.87 -11.29 0.96
CA ARG A 265 -28.25 -11.43 0.49
C ARG A 265 -29.07 -10.25 1.00
N HIS A 266 -30.13 -9.87 0.29
CA HIS A 266 -30.95 -8.72 0.64
C HIS A 266 -32.20 -9.04 1.50
N ASP A 267 -32.61 -10.30 1.64
CA ASP A 267 -33.87 -10.71 2.29
C ASP A 267 -33.68 -11.35 3.69
N ILE A 268 -32.56 -11.05 4.36
CA ILE A 268 -32.20 -11.70 5.62
C ILE A 268 -32.57 -10.82 6.81
N HIS A 269 -33.28 -11.42 7.76
CA HIS A 269 -33.46 -10.84 9.08
C HIS A 269 -32.33 -11.34 10.01
N PRO A 270 -31.75 -10.51 10.90
CA PRO A 270 -30.68 -10.93 11.81
C PRO A 270 -31.04 -12.11 12.73
N ALA A 271 -32.33 -12.35 12.95
CA ALA A 271 -32.84 -13.47 13.73
C ALA A 271 -33.04 -14.77 12.93
N THR A 272 -32.86 -14.74 11.61
CA THR A 272 -33.01 -15.90 10.73
C THR A 272 -31.82 -16.84 10.93
N PRO A 273 -32.03 -18.15 11.13
CA PRO A 273 -30.93 -19.12 11.20
C PRO A 273 -30.08 -19.05 9.93
N ILE A 274 -28.81 -18.70 10.10
CA ILE A 274 -27.85 -18.61 9.00
C ILE A 274 -27.47 -20.03 8.59
N GLY A 275 -27.82 -20.42 7.36
CA GLY A 275 -27.35 -21.67 6.78
C GLY A 275 -25.84 -21.61 6.48
N PRO A 276 -25.16 -22.76 6.36
CA PRO A 276 -23.71 -22.82 6.12
C PRO A 276 -23.26 -22.26 4.75
N GLU A 277 -24.20 -21.90 3.88
CA GLU A 277 -23.94 -21.39 2.52
C GLU A 277 -24.03 -19.87 2.40
N LEU A 278 -24.39 -19.15 3.46
CA LEU A 278 -24.44 -17.69 3.43
C LEU A 278 -23.13 -17.10 3.93
N ASP A 279 -22.48 -16.30 3.08
CA ASP A 279 -21.34 -15.50 3.49
C ASP A 279 -21.78 -14.29 4.34
N VAL A 280 -21.04 -14.08 5.43
CA VAL A 280 -21.30 -13.03 6.40
C VAL A 280 -19.99 -12.32 6.72
N TRP A 281 -19.96 -11.01 6.54
CA TRP A 281 -18.77 -10.20 6.72
C TRP A 281 -18.96 -9.16 7.82
N SER A 282 -18.10 -9.19 8.82
CA SER A 282 -18.02 -8.13 9.83
C SER A 282 -17.02 -7.07 9.40
N LEU A 283 -17.43 -5.81 9.33
CA LEU A 283 -16.52 -4.69 9.00
C LEU A 283 -15.39 -4.52 10.03
N LYS A 284 -15.57 -5.05 11.25
CA LYS A 284 -14.56 -4.98 12.31
C LYS A 284 -13.55 -6.12 12.21
N ARG A 285 -14.01 -7.35 11.96
CA ARG A 285 -13.18 -8.57 11.98
C ARG A 285 -12.63 -8.95 10.60
N ASP A 286 -13.44 -8.84 9.55
CA ASP A 286 -13.18 -9.42 8.24
C ASP A 286 -12.62 -8.37 7.25
N GLN A 287 -11.77 -7.46 7.75
CA GLN A 287 -11.27 -6.31 6.97
C GLN A 287 -10.50 -6.73 5.70
N VAL A 288 -9.81 -7.87 5.76
CA VAL A 288 -9.00 -8.41 4.65
C VAL A 288 -9.82 -8.88 3.46
N THR A 289 -11.09 -9.18 3.70
CA THR A 289 -12.04 -9.59 2.69
C THR A 289 -12.33 -8.44 1.73
N PHE A 290 -12.24 -7.18 2.17
CA PHE A 290 -12.52 -6.05 1.29
C PHE A 290 -11.27 -5.65 0.50
N PRO A 291 -11.34 -5.50 -0.84
CA PRO A 291 -12.54 -5.46 -1.68
C PRO A 291 -13.19 -6.82 -1.99
N THR A 292 -14.54 -6.84 -2.02
CA THR A 292 -15.34 -8.02 -2.39
C THR A 292 -16.57 -7.63 -3.21
N VAL A 293 -17.19 -8.59 -3.90
CA VAL A 293 -18.54 -8.45 -4.46
C VAL A 293 -19.55 -9.35 -3.74
N SER A 294 -20.81 -8.98 -3.81
CA SER A 294 -21.91 -9.86 -3.41
C SER A 294 -22.18 -10.96 -4.44
N SER A 295 -22.71 -12.10 -4.00
CA SER A 295 -23.16 -13.19 -4.88
C SER A 295 -24.47 -12.87 -5.62
N SER A 296 -25.23 -11.89 -5.11
CA SER A 296 -26.54 -11.48 -5.67
C SER A 296 -26.61 -9.97 -5.92
N TYR A 297 -27.73 -9.51 -6.48
CA TYR A 297 -27.98 -8.09 -6.76
C TYR A 297 -28.25 -7.23 -5.53
N GLY A 298 -28.26 -7.81 -4.32
CA GLY A 298 -28.41 -7.03 -3.11
C GLY A 298 -27.83 -7.68 -1.87
N ILE A 299 -27.57 -6.85 -0.87
CA ILE A 299 -26.99 -7.21 0.42
C ILE A 299 -27.83 -6.61 1.56
N THR A 300 -27.71 -7.19 2.75
CA THR A 300 -28.32 -6.69 3.97
C THR A 300 -27.23 -6.23 4.92
N LEU A 301 -27.31 -4.97 5.37
CA LEU A 301 -26.48 -4.41 6.43
C LEU A 301 -27.25 -4.44 7.75
N TRP A 302 -26.67 -5.08 8.75
CA TRP A 302 -27.11 -4.98 10.14
C TRP A 302 -26.14 -4.06 10.90
N PHE A 303 -26.65 -2.96 11.42
CA PHE A 303 -25.87 -1.95 12.14
C PHE A 303 -26.32 -1.86 13.60
N ARG A 304 -25.34 -1.98 14.49
CA ARG A 304 -25.49 -1.81 15.93
C ARG A 304 -24.46 -0.84 16.45
N SER A 305 -24.89 0.28 17.03
CA SER A 305 -23.96 1.33 17.48
C SER A 305 -23.39 1.09 18.89
N GLY A 306 -24.16 0.42 19.74
CA GLY A 306 -23.78 0.12 21.12
C GLY A 306 -23.75 1.38 22.02
N ALA A 307 -22.97 1.31 23.11
CA ALA A 307 -22.93 2.33 24.15
C ALA A 307 -21.90 3.45 23.94
N LYS A 308 -20.84 3.18 23.15
CA LYS A 308 -19.73 4.10 22.85
C LYS A 308 -19.33 4.04 21.36
N PRO A 309 -20.23 4.42 20.44
CA PRO A 309 -19.89 4.55 19.03
C PRO A 309 -18.90 5.70 18.82
N ARG A 310 -17.94 5.52 17.91
CA ARG A 310 -17.00 6.57 17.48
C ARG A 310 -17.40 7.18 16.14
N GLY A 311 -18.24 6.50 15.36
CA GLY A 311 -18.62 6.91 14.03
C GLY A 311 -17.47 6.82 13.03
N ASN A 312 -17.71 7.36 11.84
CA ASN A 312 -16.73 7.45 10.75
C ASN A 312 -16.23 6.12 10.19
N GLY A 313 -16.88 4.98 10.44
CA GLY A 313 -16.67 3.80 9.60
C GLY A 313 -17.16 4.11 8.19
N ILE A 314 -16.36 3.84 7.14
CA ILE A 314 -16.69 4.21 5.75
C ILE A 314 -16.60 2.97 4.86
N LEU A 315 -17.76 2.56 4.35
CA LEU A 315 -17.91 1.51 3.34
C LEU A 315 -18.37 2.14 2.02
N LEU A 316 -17.56 1.99 0.97
CA LEU A 316 -17.96 2.31 -0.39
C LEU A 316 -18.72 1.12 -0.99
N VAL A 317 -19.93 1.38 -1.49
CA VAL A 317 -20.74 0.41 -2.24
C VAL A 317 -20.97 0.89 -3.66
N ARG A 318 -20.97 -0.01 -4.63
CA ARG A 318 -21.25 0.28 -6.05
C ARG A 318 -22.02 -0.86 -6.70
N ALA A 319 -23.04 -0.56 -7.50
CA ALA A 319 -23.66 -1.57 -8.36
C ALA A 319 -22.84 -1.73 -9.64
N ILE A 320 -22.38 -2.95 -9.91
CA ILE A 320 -21.60 -3.29 -11.10
C ILE A 320 -22.21 -4.51 -11.80
N ARG A 321 -21.93 -4.70 -13.09
CA ARG A 321 -22.28 -5.95 -13.77
C ARG A 321 -21.55 -7.11 -13.12
N ALA A 322 -22.24 -8.23 -12.96
CA ALA A 322 -21.63 -9.45 -12.44
C ALA A 322 -20.38 -9.82 -13.26
N PRO A 323 -19.20 -9.96 -12.64
CA PRO A 323 -17.98 -10.32 -13.34
C PRO A 323 -18.15 -11.62 -14.14
N GLU A 324 -17.67 -11.66 -15.38
CA GLU A 324 -17.79 -12.84 -16.26
C GLU A 324 -17.12 -14.09 -15.66
N ASN A 325 -16.10 -13.91 -14.81
CA ASN A 325 -15.32 -14.97 -14.16
C ASN A 325 -15.87 -15.41 -12.80
N ARG A 326 -17.21 -15.49 -12.62
CA ARG A 326 -17.84 -16.05 -11.41
C ARG A 326 -17.39 -17.47 -11.03
N TYR A 327 -16.80 -18.22 -11.96
CA TYR A 327 -16.46 -19.64 -11.79
C TYR A 327 -14.95 -19.95 -11.79
N SER A 328 -14.09 -18.92 -11.83
CA SER A 328 -12.62 -19.08 -11.84
C SER A 328 -12.06 -19.18 -10.42
N ARG A 329 -12.13 -20.40 -9.87
CA ARG A 329 -11.42 -20.97 -8.70
C ARG A 329 -10.45 -20.05 -7.93
N SER A 330 -10.98 -19.30 -6.96
CA SER A 330 -10.58 -19.47 -5.56
C SER A 330 -11.83 -19.29 -4.71
N ARG A 331 -12.11 -20.22 -3.79
CA ARG A 331 -13.29 -20.18 -2.89
C ARG A 331 -13.15 -19.13 -1.78
N VAL A 332 -12.15 -18.25 -1.86
CA VAL A 332 -11.78 -17.38 -0.75
C VAL A 332 -12.29 -15.96 -0.95
N LEU A 333 -12.56 -15.51 -2.20
CA LEU A 333 -13.22 -14.22 -2.46
C LEU A 333 -13.65 -14.05 -3.92
N GLU A 334 -14.91 -13.65 -4.14
CA GLU A 334 -15.43 -13.26 -5.45
C GLU A 334 -15.10 -11.77 -5.69
N GLY A 335 -14.31 -11.45 -6.72
CA GLY A 335 -13.96 -10.06 -7.08
C GLY A 335 -12.62 -9.89 -7.81
N PRO A 336 -12.34 -8.70 -8.38
CA PRO A 336 -11.05 -8.34 -8.94
C PRO A 336 -9.99 -8.31 -7.85
N LEU A 337 -8.92 -9.08 -8.06
CA LEU A 337 -7.81 -9.19 -7.13
C LEU A 337 -6.97 -7.90 -7.15
N PRO A 338 -6.64 -7.31 -5.98
CA PRO A 338 -5.62 -6.26 -5.88
C PRO A 338 -4.33 -6.73 -6.56
N ARG A 339 -4.04 -6.14 -7.72
CA ARG A 339 -2.93 -6.54 -8.58
C ARG A 339 -2.13 -5.33 -9.02
N LEU A 340 -0.81 -5.40 -8.84
CA LEU A 340 0.13 -4.54 -9.55
C LEU A 340 0.65 -5.32 -10.74
N GLN A 341 0.43 -4.80 -11.94
CA GLN A 341 0.98 -5.38 -13.16
C GLN A 341 1.93 -4.39 -13.81
N ILE A 342 3.20 -4.79 -13.97
CA ILE A 342 4.24 -3.99 -14.59
C ILE A 342 4.60 -4.67 -15.91
N GLN A 343 4.46 -3.95 -17.01
CA GLN A 343 4.68 -4.47 -18.36
C GLN A 343 5.66 -3.62 -19.15
N ASP A 344 6.55 -4.26 -19.91
CA ASP A 344 7.38 -3.61 -20.92
C ASP A 344 8.18 -2.39 -20.36
N SER A 345 8.54 -2.47 -19.07
CA SER A 345 9.06 -1.34 -18.30
C SER A 345 10.50 -1.59 -17.82
N LYS A 346 11.21 -0.49 -17.54
CA LYS A 346 12.60 -0.53 -17.06
C LYS A 346 12.71 0.05 -15.66
N ILE A 347 13.30 -0.72 -14.74
CA ILE A 347 13.50 -0.35 -13.34
C ILE A 347 14.99 -0.48 -13.04
N ARG A 348 15.71 0.64 -13.03
CA ARG A 348 17.18 0.60 -12.98
C ARG A 348 17.84 1.71 -12.18
N TYR A 349 19.05 1.46 -11.67
CA TYR A 349 19.82 2.44 -10.90
C TYR A 349 19.08 3.01 -9.67
N ASN A 350 18.14 2.27 -9.09
CA ASN A 350 17.47 2.68 -7.85
C ASN A 350 18.17 2.04 -6.65
N GLY A 351 17.88 2.53 -5.43
CA GLY A 351 18.33 1.87 -4.19
C GLY A 351 17.90 0.40 -4.12
N ARG A 352 16.67 0.10 -4.55
CA ARG A 352 16.16 -1.26 -4.83
C ARG A 352 15.28 -1.23 -6.07
N GLY A 353 15.13 -2.35 -6.78
CA GLY A 353 14.22 -2.43 -7.92
C GLY A 353 12.75 -2.33 -7.49
N ILE A 354 12.22 -3.44 -6.98
CA ILE A 354 10.86 -3.54 -6.42
C ILE A 354 10.94 -3.93 -4.95
N GLY A 355 10.36 -3.13 -4.08
CA GLY A 355 10.18 -3.43 -2.66
C GLY A 355 8.73 -3.81 -2.35
N ALA A 356 8.51 -4.78 -1.47
CA ALA A 356 7.19 -5.08 -0.94
C ALA A 356 7.25 -5.40 0.56
N ILE A 357 6.34 -4.83 1.33
CA ILE A 357 6.19 -5.08 2.77
C ILE A 357 4.82 -5.73 3.00
N HIS A 358 4.82 -6.91 3.59
CA HIS A 358 3.59 -7.60 3.96
C HIS A 358 3.54 -7.79 5.47
N TYR A 359 2.57 -7.12 6.10
CA TYR A 359 2.35 -7.15 7.54
C TYR A 359 1.52 -8.38 7.94
N ASN A 360 1.63 -8.79 9.21
CA ASN A 360 0.84 -9.91 9.74
C ASN A 360 -0.47 -9.45 10.42
N ARG A 361 -0.71 -8.14 10.56
CA ARG A 361 -1.84 -7.55 11.29
C ARG A 361 -2.50 -6.42 10.49
N TYR A 362 -3.74 -6.06 10.82
CA TYR A 362 -4.51 -5.01 10.11
C TYR A 362 -4.42 -3.64 10.76
N GLU A 363 -4.22 -3.61 12.07
CA GLU A 363 -4.17 -2.38 12.85
C GLU A 363 -3.14 -2.58 13.96
N ASN A 364 -2.48 -1.50 14.37
CA ASN A 364 -1.65 -1.50 15.58
C ASN A 364 -2.37 -0.85 16.76
N GLU A 365 -1.70 -0.82 17.90
CA GLU A 365 -2.19 -0.25 19.15
C GLU A 365 -2.41 1.28 19.06
N GLU A 366 -1.74 1.95 18.12
CA GLU A 366 -1.82 3.40 17.89
C GLU A 366 -2.98 3.78 16.95
N GLY A 367 -3.59 2.79 16.28
CA GLY A 367 -4.65 2.95 15.29
C GLY A 367 -4.15 3.19 13.86
N ASP A 368 -2.89 2.87 13.58
CA ASP A 368 -2.38 2.80 12.20
C ASP A 368 -2.94 1.55 11.53
N LEU A 369 -3.27 1.70 10.24
CA LEU A 369 -3.85 0.64 9.43
C LEU A 369 -2.78 0.01 8.54
N TYR A 370 -2.89 -1.28 8.31
CA TYR A 370 -2.13 -2.00 7.30
C TYR A 370 -3.13 -2.58 6.31
N LEU A 371 -3.18 -2.02 5.09
CA LEU A 371 -4.11 -2.37 4.01
C LEU A 371 -3.89 -3.75 3.38
N ARG A 372 -3.63 -4.75 4.22
CA ARG A 372 -3.51 -6.15 3.84
C ARG A 372 -4.80 -6.64 3.20
N LYS A 373 -4.69 -7.43 2.13
CA LYS A 373 -5.81 -8.03 1.41
C LYS A 373 -5.72 -9.55 1.40
N ALA A 374 -6.86 -10.23 1.30
CA ALA A 374 -6.91 -11.69 1.32
C ALA A 374 -6.05 -12.31 0.21
N ASN A 375 -6.03 -11.65 -0.94
CA ASN A 375 -5.29 -12.07 -2.11
C ASN A 375 -4.63 -10.85 -2.74
N GLU A 376 -3.33 -10.91 -2.99
CA GLU A 376 -2.56 -9.84 -3.62
C GLU A 376 -1.64 -10.43 -4.68
N SER A 377 -1.45 -9.70 -5.78
CA SER A 377 -0.53 -10.15 -6.83
C SER A 377 0.35 -9.01 -7.35
N ILE A 378 1.64 -9.29 -7.48
CA ILE A 378 2.61 -8.43 -8.16
C ILE A 378 3.13 -9.19 -9.37
N GLU A 379 2.83 -8.68 -10.56
CA GLU A 379 3.18 -9.27 -11.85
C GLU A 379 4.18 -8.39 -12.58
N VAL A 380 5.32 -8.96 -12.97
CA VAL A 380 6.41 -8.30 -13.70
C VAL A 380 6.56 -9.02 -15.04
N LEU A 381 6.23 -8.35 -16.13
CA LEU A 381 6.09 -8.95 -17.45
C LEU A 381 6.96 -8.21 -18.48
N ARG A 382 7.90 -8.91 -19.12
CA ARG A 382 8.80 -8.32 -20.14
C ARG A 382 9.53 -7.07 -19.64
N CYS A 383 9.97 -7.11 -18.38
CA CYS A 383 10.63 -5.98 -17.73
C CYS A 383 12.14 -6.16 -17.66
N GLU A 384 12.81 -5.03 -17.47
CA GLU A 384 14.23 -4.94 -17.19
C GLU A 384 14.44 -4.46 -15.75
N LEU A 385 15.04 -5.29 -14.89
CA LEU A 385 15.43 -4.90 -13.51
C LEU A 385 16.95 -4.93 -13.42
N SER A 386 17.59 -3.77 -13.49
CA SER A 386 19.04 -3.70 -13.71
C SER A 386 19.77 -2.64 -12.91
N PHE A 387 21.02 -2.90 -12.57
CA PHE A 387 21.91 -1.90 -11.94
C PHE A 387 21.38 -1.26 -10.64
N ASN A 388 20.46 -1.90 -9.91
CA ASN A 388 20.00 -1.36 -8.64
C ASN A 388 21.09 -1.57 -7.57
N GLU A 389 21.21 -0.59 -6.66
CA GLU A 389 22.25 -0.60 -5.63
C GLU A 389 22.08 -1.75 -4.63
N GLY A 390 20.84 -2.16 -4.38
CA GLY A 390 20.45 -3.30 -3.54
C GLY A 390 19.85 -4.46 -4.32
N GLU A 391 18.77 -5.02 -3.80
CA GLU A 391 18.04 -6.12 -4.43
C GLU A 391 17.22 -5.66 -5.65
N ALA A 392 17.13 -6.51 -6.68
CA ALA A 392 16.16 -6.33 -7.75
C ALA A 392 14.72 -6.45 -7.23
N ILE A 393 14.46 -7.43 -6.37
CA ILE A 393 13.18 -7.59 -5.67
C ILE A 393 13.44 -7.91 -4.20
N HIS A 394 12.88 -7.10 -3.31
CA HIS A 394 13.02 -7.22 -1.86
C HIS A 394 11.66 -7.32 -1.19
N VAL A 395 11.41 -8.42 -0.49
CA VAL A 395 10.15 -8.67 0.21
C VAL A 395 10.40 -8.85 1.70
N TYR A 396 9.67 -8.10 2.53
CA TYR A 396 9.89 -8.07 3.96
C TYR A 396 8.60 -8.15 4.80
N THR A 397 8.66 -8.90 5.89
CA THR A 397 7.61 -8.92 6.93
C THR A 397 8.17 -8.44 8.28
N PRO A 398 7.81 -7.23 8.74
CA PRO A 398 8.49 -6.56 9.86
C PRO A 398 8.06 -6.98 11.26
N HIS A 399 6.79 -7.33 11.45
CA HIS A 399 6.20 -7.50 12.76
C HIS A 399 5.86 -8.96 13.05
N ARG A 400 6.15 -9.38 14.29
CA ARG A 400 5.59 -10.59 14.88
C ARG A 400 4.13 -10.31 15.22
N GLU A 401 3.27 -11.27 14.91
CA GLU A 401 1.88 -11.24 15.32
C GLU A 401 1.55 -12.53 16.09
N ILE A 402 0.92 -12.37 17.24
CA ILE A 402 0.52 -13.47 18.12
C ILE A 402 -0.94 -13.84 17.85
N TYR A 403 -1.74 -12.89 17.37
CA TYR A 403 -3.14 -13.09 17.05
C TYR A 403 -3.31 -13.73 15.67
N SER A 404 -4.08 -14.81 15.62
CA SER A 404 -4.53 -15.38 14.35
C SER A 404 -5.51 -14.43 13.67
N SER A 405 -5.25 -14.13 12.40
CA SER A 405 -6.15 -13.40 11.52
C SER A 405 -6.27 -14.14 10.19
N ASN A 406 -7.28 -13.80 9.37
CA ASN A 406 -7.47 -14.41 8.06
C ASN A 406 -6.17 -14.41 7.24
N ILE A 407 -5.90 -15.49 6.52
CA ILE A 407 -4.69 -15.64 5.70
C ILE A 407 -4.73 -14.68 4.51
N SER A 408 -3.56 -14.20 4.11
CA SER A 408 -3.33 -13.43 2.90
C SER A 408 -2.45 -14.24 1.97
N GLU A 409 -2.98 -14.59 0.79
CA GLU A 409 -2.22 -15.23 -0.27
C GLU A 409 -1.57 -14.15 -1.14
N ILE A 410 -0.25 -14.18 -1.21
CA ILE A 410 0.56 -13.18 -1.88
C ILE A 410 1.30 -13.86 -3.01
N THR A 411 1.03 -13.44 -4.24
CA THR A 411 1.63 -14.03 -5.45
C THR A 411 2.58 -13.04 -6.12
N PHE A 412 3.83 -13.45 -6.29
CA PHE A 412 4.80 -12.77 -7.15
C PHE A 412 4.95 -13.57 -8.44
N MET A 413 4.62 -12.95 -9.56
CA MET A 413 4.82 -13.52 -10.88
C MET A 413 5.82 -12.70 -11.68
N ILE A 414 6.89 -13.32 -12.16
CA ILE A 414 7.92 -12.67 -12.96
C ILE A 414 8.04 -13.48 -14.24
N ASN A 415 7.77 -12.86 -15.38
CA ASN A 415 7.70 -13.54 -16.66
C ASN A 415 8.49 -12.79 -17.74
N SER A 416 9.25 -13.53 -18.55
CA SER A 416 9.92 -13.04 -19.75
C SER A 416 10.79 -11.81 -19.48
N SER A 417 11.35 -11.70 -18.27
CA SER A 417 12.04 -10.52 -17.77
C SER A 417 13.54 -10.76 -17.60
N MET A 418 14.32 -9.68 -17.64
CA MET A 418 15.77 -9.72 -17.49
C MET A 418 16.17 -9.04 -16.18
N ILE A 419 16.92 -9.75 -15.34
CA ILE A 419 17.39 -9.26 -14.04
C ILE A 419 18.91 -9.35 -14.01
N TYR A 420 19.61 -8.22 -14.07
CA TYR A 420 21.06 -8.24 -14.21
C TYR A 420 21.79 -7.06 -13.56
N GLU A 421 23.04 -7.29 -13.16
CA GLU A 421 23.92 -6.24 -12.60
C GLU A 421 23.36 -5.58 -11.33
N ASN A 422 22.47 -6.25 -10.59
CA ASN A 422 22.02 -5.80 -9.28
C ASN A 422 22.97 -6.33 -8.20
N SER A 423 22.98 -5.70 -7.02
CA SER A 423 23.74 -6.25 -5.90
C SER A 423 23.20 -7.60 -5.46
N ARG A 424 21.86 -7.73 -5.39
CA ARG A 424 21.16 -9.00 -5.15
C ARG A 424 19.95 -9.13 -6.06
N VAL A 425 19.47 -10.36 -6.26
CA VAL A 425 18.37 -10.63 -7.19
C VAL A 425 17.03 -10.63 -6.45
N ILE A 426 16.57 -11.76 -5.93
CA ILE A 426 15.33 -11.86 -5.15
C ILE A 426 15.66 -12.24 -3.72
N VAL A 427 15.25 -11.39 -2.78
CA VAL A 427 15.38 -11.64 -1.34
C VAL A 427 14.02 -11.51 -0.67
N GLN A 428 13.57 -12.56 0.00
CA GLN A 428 12.41 -12.54 0.89
C GLN A 428 12.81 -12.99 2.28
N TYR A 429 12.51 -12.19 3.30
CA TYR A 429 12.63 -12.63 4.68
C TYR A 429 11.51 -12.09 5.57
N SER A 430 11.19 -12.87 6.61
CA SER A 430 10.23 -12.49 7.64
C SER A 430 10.95 -12.43 8.98
N LYS A 431 10.71 -11.37 9.76
CA LYS A 431 11.32 -11.22 11.08
C LYS A 431 10.89 -12.34 12.05
N ASP A 432 9.67 -12.84 11.90
CA ASP A 432 9.18 -14.03 12.59
C ASP A 432 8.77 -15.10 11.58
N LEU A 433 9.39 -16.28 11.68
CA LEU A 433 9.11 -17.45 10.86
C LEU A 433 8.16 -18.45 11.55
N ARG A 434 7.69 -18.20 12.78
CA ARG A 434 6.88 -19.17 13.54
C ARG A 434 5.38 -18.88 13.52
N SER A 435 4.99 -17.64 13.28
CA SER A 435 3.59 -17.23 13.29
C SER A 435 3.38 -16.12 12.27
N SER A 436 2.95 -16.52 11.07
CA SER A 436 2.58 -15.59 10.02
C SER A 436 1.17 -15.83 9.53
N ASN A 437 0.52 -14.74 9.14
CA ASN A 437 -0.76 -14.76 8.45
C ASN A 437 -0.55 -14.70 6.92
N ASN A 438 0.69 -14.69 6.42
CA ASN A 438 1.01 -14.47 5.01
C ASN A 438 1.48 -15.76 4.33
N LEU A 439 0.81 -16.12 3.23
CA LEU A 439 1.12 -17.28 2.40
C LEU A 439 1.72 -16.80 1.07
N TYR A 440 2.99 -17.11 0.84
CA TYR A 440 3.71 -16.69 -0.36
C TYR A 440 3.70 -17.73 -1.50
N HIS A 441 3.50 -17.23 -2.71
CA HIS A 441 3.59 -17.94 -3.98
C HIS A 441 4.56 -17.21 -4.92
N TRP A 442 5.60 -17.89 -5.37
CA TRP A 442 6.57 -17.36 -6.35
C TRP A 442 6.44 -18.12 -7.67
N VAL A 443 6.24 -17.39 -8.76
CA VAL A 443 6.14 -17.94 -10.11
C VAL A 443 7.10 -17.20 -11.02
N LEU A 444 8.18 -17.87 -11.42
CA LEU A 444 9.17 -17.33 -12.35
C LEU A 444 9.09 -18.14 -13.64
N ARG A 445 8.88 -17.46 -14.78
CA ARG A 445 8.84 -18.07 -16.12
C ARG A 445 9.70 -17.32 -17.12
N ASP A 446 10.44 -18.03 -17.96
CA ASP A 446 11.14 -17.47 -19.12
C ASP A 446 12.09 -16.29 -18.78
N ASN A 447 12.69 -16.28 -17.59
CA ASN A 447 13.53 -15.17 -17.13
C ASN A 447 15.02 -15.46 -17.31
N ILE A 448 15.78 -14.39 -17.55
CA ILE A 448 17.25 -14.41 -17.60
C ILE A 448 17.79 -13.61 -16.42
N ILE A 449 18.60 -14.25 -15.59
CA ILE A 449 19.16 -13.68 -14.37
C ILE A 449 20.69 -13.77 -14.44
N GLU A 450 21.37 -12.67 -14.72
CA GLU A 450 22.80 -12.72 -15.02
C GLU A 450 23.63 -11.58 -14.46
N ARG A 451 24.91 -11.84 -14.20
CA ARG A 451 25.90 -10.83 -13.76
C ARG A 451 25.48 -10.03 -12.52
N ASN A 452 24.74 -10.64 -11.60
CA ASN A 452 24.45 -10.02 -10.30
C ASN A 452 25.60 -10.29 -9.31
N LYS A 453 25.84 -9.38 -8.38
CA LYS A 453 27.02 -9.42 -7.49
C LYS A 453 26.91 -10.48 -6.37
N GLU A 454 25.69 -10.78 -5.94
CA GLU A 454 25.45 -11.74 -4.86
C GLU A 454 24.11 -12.47 -5.03
N GLY A 455 24.13 -13.78 -4.80
CA GLY A 455 22.93 -14.60 -4.69
C GLY A 455 22.19 -14.82 -6.02
N GLY A 456 20.91 -15.18 -5.91
CA GLY A 456 20.02 -15.45 -7.04
C GLY A 456 18.56 -15.51 -6.63
N PHE A 457 18.19 -16.47 -5.80
CA PHE A 457 16.84 -16.52 -5.25
C PHE A 457 16.89 -17.00 -3.81
N GLN A 458 16.72 -16.09 -2.86
CA GLN A 458 16.83 -16.36 -1.43
C GLN A 458 15.53 -16.02 -0.74
N VAL A 459 14.76 -17.03 -0.34
CA VAL A 459 13.47 -16.84 0.34
C VAL A 459 13.41 -17.62 1.64
N SER A 460 12.93 -16.94 2.68
CA SER A 460 12.65 -17.52 4.00
C SER A 460 11.15 -17.49 4.25
N LEU A 461 10.51 -18.65 4.11
CA LEU A 461 9.05 -18.81 4.17
C LEU A 461 8.60 -19.04 5.62
N PRO A 462 7.64 -18.27 6.14
CA PRO A 462 7.20 -18.40 7.52
C PRO A 462 6.24 -19.59 7.74
N TYR A 463 6.07 -20.02 8.99
CA TYR A 463 5.02 -20.95 9.41
C TYR A 463 3.68 -20.22 9.42
N VAL A 464 2.73 -20.70 8.62
CA VAL A 464 1.36 -20.18 8.54
C VAL A 464 0.46 -20.95 9.51
N TRP A 465 -0.36 -20.23 10.29
CA TRP A 465 -1.10 -20.84 11.41
C TRP A 465 -2.22 -21.81 10.99
N GLN A 466 -2.90 -21.62 9.84
CA GLN A 466 -3.88 -22.59 9.29
C GLN A 466 -3.28 -23.47 8.19
N TYR A 467 -2.17 -24.13 8.50
CA TYR A 467 -1.51 -24.98 7.52
C TYR A 467 -2.36 -26.22 7.18
N ASN A 468 -2.67 -26.42 5.90
CA ASN A 468 -3.25 -27.66 5.35
C ASN A 468 -2.80 -27.87 3.89
N GLU A 469 -3.21 -28.96 3.24
CA GLU A 469 -2.84 -29.26 1.85
C GLU A 469 -3.22 -28.14 0.85
N ASN A 470 -4.25 -27.34 1.18
CA ASN A 470 -4.72 -26.22 0.37
C ASN A 470 -3.96 -24.93 0.66
N HIS A 471 -3.52 -24.68 1.90
CA HIS A 471 -2.79 -23.47 2.31
C HIS A 471 -1.31 -23.80 2.51
N THR A 472 -0.56 -23.84 1.41
CA THR A 472 0.86 -24.18 1.39
C THR A 472 1.62 -23.25 0.45
N HIS A 473 2.79 -22.78 0.87
CA HIS A 473 3.67 -21.98 0.02
C HIS A 473 4.01 -22.71 -1.28
N SER A 474 4.22 -21.96 -2.37
CA SER A 474 4.67 -22.55 -3.63
C SER A 474 5.76 -21.74 -4.30
N ILE A 475 6.68 -22.44 -4.95
CA ILE A 475 7.72 -21.88 -5.80
C ILE A 475 7.70 -22.63 -7.12
N HIS A 476 7.54 -21.92 -8.21
CA HIS A 476 7.50 -22.48 -9.57
C HIS A 476 8.54 -21.78 -10.43
N PHE A 477 9.54 -22.52 -10.88
CA PHE A 477 10.54 -22.07 -11.84
C PHE A 477 10.36 -22.81 -13.15
N GLU A 478 10.23 -22.05 -14.23
CA GLU A 478 10.04 -22.60 -15.57
C GLU A 478 10.91 -21.84 -16.57
N ASN A 479 11.79 -22.56 -17.27
CA ASN A 479 12.66 -21.99 -18.29
C ASN A 479 13.46 -20.76 -17.79
N ILE A 480 14.10 -20.89 -16.62
CA ILE A 480 14.92 -19.84 -16.02
C ILE A 480 16.38 -20.08 -16.32
N THR A 481 17.10 -19.03 -16.70
CA THR A 481 18.55 -19.10 -16.92
C THR A 481 19.27 -18.21 -15.92
N PHE A 482 20.03 -18.81 -15.01
CA PHE A 482 21.04 -18.11 -14.21
C PHE A 482 22.40 -18.18 -14.91
N ARG A 483 23.11 -17.05 -15.03
CA ARG A 483 24.42 -17.03 -15.70
C ARG A 483 25.36 -15.97 -15.16
N GLY A 484 26.58 -16.37 -14.79
CA GLY A 484 27.64 -15.42 -14.44
C GLY A 484 27.32 -14.53 -13.24
N ASN A 485 26.45 -15.00 -12.32
CA ASN A 485 26.22 -14.32 -11.05
C ASN A 485 27.37 -14.66 -10.09
N GLU A 486 27.90 -13.67 -9.40
CA GLU A 486 28.89 -13.85 -8.34
C GLU A 486 28.20 -14.34 -7.07
N ASN A 487 28.88 -15.21 -6.31
CA ASN A 487 28.35 -15.83 -5.08
C ASN A 487 26.91 -16.37 -5.26
N PHE A 488 26.66 -17.04 -6.38
CA PHE A 488 25.34 -17.51 -6.75
C PHE A 488 24.77 -18.50 -5.72
N GLU A 489 23.53 -18.24 -5.28
CA GLU A 489 22.78 -19.10 -4.39
C GLU A 489 21.29 -19.08 -4.72
N THR A 490 20.68 -20.26 -4.74
CA THR A 490 19.23 -20.44 -4.71
C THR A 490 18.85 -21.15 -3.41
N LEU A 491 18.30 -20.39 -2.46
CA LEU A 491 17.96 -20.84 -1.11
C LEU A 491 16.46 -20.71 -0.87
N VAL A 492 15.82 -21.84 -0.55
CA VAL A 492 14.46 -21.88 -0.02
C VAL A 492 14.54 -22.42 1.40
N SER A 493 14.25 -21.57 2.38
CA SER A 493 14.36 -21.89 3.80
C SER A 493 13.08 -21.56 4.57
N GLY A 494 13.03 -21.94 5.84
CA GLY A 494 11.87 -21.72 6.70
C GLY A 494 10.91 -22.92 6.70
N HIS A 495 9.64 -22.69 6.38
CA HIS A 495 8.58 -23.69 6.41
C HIS A 495 8.39 -24.45 5.08
N PHE A 496 7.56 -25.50 5.12
CA PHE A 496 7.25 -26.34 3.96
C PHE A 496 6.73 -25.52 2.76
N SER A 497 7.23 -25.85 1.57
CA SER A 497 6.75 -25.32 0.30
C SER A 497 6.71 -26.38 -0.80
N LYS A 498 5.80 -26.18 -1.75
CA LYS A 498 5.70 -26.95 -2.99
C LYS A 498 6.65 -26.32 -4.00
N VAL A 499 7.77 -26.98 -4.29
CA VAL A 499 8.79 -26.48 -5.23
C VAL A 499 8.73 -27.25 -6.54
N THR A 500 8.54 -26.55 -7.65
CA THR A 500 8.52 -27.10 -9.01
C THR A 500 9.58 -26.40 -9.84
N VAL A 501 10.45 -27.17 -10.50
CA VAL A 501 11.52 -26.65 -11.36
C VAL A 501 11.48 -27.40 -12.69
N VAL A 502 11.32 -26.66 -13.78
CA VAL A 502 11.13 -27.20 -15.13
C VAL A 502 12.02 -26.42 -16.11
N LEU A 503 12.83 -27.12 -16.91
CA LEU A 503 13.63 -26.52 -17.98
C LEU A 503 14.56 -25.37 -17.55
N SER A 504 14.96 -25.31 -16.28
CA SER A 504 15.82 -24.23 -15.75
C SER A 504 17.29 -24.62 -15.72
N SER A 505 18.16 -23.65 -16.04
CA SER A 505 19.62 -23.73 -15.92
C SER A 505 20.10 -22.85 -14.78
N PHE A 506 20.87 -23.44 -13.87
CA PHE A 506 21.43 -22.79 -12.67
C PHE A 506 22.93 -22.55 -12.82
#